data_AF-A0A961MII1-F1
#
_entry.id   AF-A0A961MII1-F1
#
_cell.length_a   1.000
_cell.length_b   1.000
_cell.length_c   1.000
_cell.angle_alpha   90.00
_cell.angle_beta   90.00
_cell.angle_gamma   90.00
#
_symmetry.space_group_name_H-M   'P 1'
#
loop_
_entity.id
_entity.type
_entity.pdbx_description
1 polymer ?
#
loop_
_entity_poly.entity_id
_entity_poly.type
_entity_poly.pdbx_seq_one_letter_code
_entity_poly.pdbx_strand_id
1 'polypeptide(L)' 'TDDPPFFHTTMEHEYARLAESFGWDEAVFRTIAQTSLDAAFCDPATKAKLKKKLESADD' A
#
# COMPACT_ATOMS: atom_id res chain seq x y z
N THR A 1 -1.45 -8.34 -5.16
CA THR A 1 -1.71 -9.79 -5.10
C THR A 1 -2.07 -10.40 -6.44
N ASP A 2 -2.41 -9.59 -7.45
CA ASP A 2 -2.81 -10.07 -8.78
C ASP A 2 -4.08 -10.94 -8.70
N ASP A 3 -3.94 -12.26 -8.55
CA ASP A 3 -5.03 -13.22 -8.32
C ASP A 3 -4.87 -13.97 -6.97
N PRO A 4 -5.32 -13.39 -5.83
CA PRO A 4 -5.14 -14.00 -4.51
C PRO A 4 -5.63 -15.46 -4.40
N PRO A 5 -6.79 -15.86 -4.96
CA PRO A 5 -7.23 -17.25 -4.91
C PRO A 5 -6.35 -18.21 -5.71
N PHE A 6 -5.75 -17.75 -6.82
CA PHE A 6 -4.88 -18.56 -7.66
C PHE A 6 -3.49 -18.75 -7.03
N PHE A 7 -2.91 -17.67 -6.50
CA PHE A 7 -1.61 -17.70 -5.83
C PHE A 7 -1.69 -18.13 -4.35
N HIS A 8 -2.89 -18.39 -3.84
CA HIS A 8 -3.15 -18.74 -2.44
C HIS A 8 -2.52 -17.73 -1.46
N THR A 9 -2.67 -16.44 -1.77
CA THR A 9 -2.05 -15.35 -0.99
C THR A 9 -3.08 -14.31 -0.53
N THR A 10 -2.64 -13.35 0.28
CA THR A 10 -3.41 -12.20 0.76
C THR A 10 -2.57 -10.93 0.63
N MET A 11 -3.17 -9.74 0.72
CA MET A 11 -2.42 -8.49 0.63
C MET A 11 -1.37 -8.37 1.74
N GLU A 12 -1.75 -8.75 2.97
CA GLU A 12 -0.88 -8.73 4.14
C GLU A 12 0.28 -9.72 3.98
N HIS A 13 0.00 -10.92 3.47
CA HIS A 13 1.04 -11.92 3.21
C HIS A 13 2.07 -11.42 2.20
N GLU A 14 1.62 -10.82 1.09
CA GLU A 14 2.53 -10.27 0.09
C GLU A 14 3.44 -9.16 0.68
N TYR A 15 2.89 -8.25 1.50
CA TYR A 15 3.69 -7.22 2.16
C TYR A 15 4.72 -7.80 3.15
N ALA A 16 4.34 -8.81 3.93
CA ALA A 16 5.27 -9.50 4.83
C ALA A 16 6.41 -10.18 4.05
N ARG A 17 6.08 -10.82 2.91
CA ARG A 17 7.07 -11.46 2.04
C ARG A 17 8.04 -10.46 1.41
N LEU A 18 7.58 -9.25 1.07
CA LEU A 18 8.43 -8.16 0.60
C LEU A 18 9.42 -7.70 1.68
N ALA A 19 8.96 -7.55 2.93
CA ALA A 19 9.82 -7.22 4.06
C ALA A 19 10.89 -8.29 4.29
N GLU A 20 10.51 -9.57 4.29
CA GLU A 20 11.43 -10.69 4.52
C GLU A 20 12.44 -10.86 3.38
N SER A 21 12.00 -10.74 2.12
CA SER A 21 12.83 -11.04 0.95
C SER A 21 13.74 -9.89 0.55
N PHE A 22 13.28 -8.64 0.74
CA PHE A 22 14.00 -7.45 0.29
C PHE A 22 14.44 -6.52 1.43
N GLY A 23 14.13 -6.85 2.68
CA GLY A 23 14.44 -6.00 3.82
C GLY A 23 13.66 -4.67 3.81
N TRP A 24 12.52 -4.62 3.11
CA TRP A 24 11.70 -3.42 3.05
C TRP A 24 11.09 -3.14 4.41
N ASP A 25 11.20 -1.89 4.83
CA ASP A 25 10.68 -1.40 6.09
C ASP A 25 9.40 -0.58 5.87
N GLU A 26 8.87 -0.08 6.99
CA GLU A 26 7.68 0.75 7.00
C GLU A 26 7.83 2.03 6.17
N ALA A 27 9.03 2.63 6.10
CA ALA A 27 9.27 3.82 5.30
C ALA A 27 9.14 3.56 3.80
N VAL A 28 9.61 2.40 3.34
CA VAL A 28 9.40 1.95 1.96
C VAL A 28 7.92 1.73 1.69
N PHE A 29 7.20 1.03 2.57
CA PHE A 29 5.76 0.78 2.38
C PHE A 29 4.92 2.06 2.42
N ARG A 30 5.26 3.04 3.26
CA ARG A 30 4.65 4.37 3.24
C ARG A 30 4.80 5.05 1.89
N THR A 31 6.02 5.02 1.33
CA THR A 31 6.32 5.61 0.02
C THR A 31 5.52 4.93 -1.11
N ILE A 32 5.40 3.60 -1.06
CA ILE A 32 4.60 2.82 -2.00
C ILE A 32 3.12 3.20 -1.89
N ALA A 33 2.57 3.31 -0.67
CA ALA A 33 1.18 3.68 -0.45
C ALA A 33 0.86 5.08 -1.00
N GLN A 34 1.74 6.07 -0.75
CA GLN A 34 1.61 7.43 -1.26
C GLN A 34 1.66 7.48 -2.79
N THR A 35 2.65 6.80 -3.39
CA THR A 35 2.80 6.72 -4.85
C THR A 35 1.60 6.04 -5.51
N SER A 36 1.09 4.98 -4.90
CA SER A 36 -0.10 4.26 -5.38
C SER A 36 -1.35 5.14 -5.35
N LEU A 37 -1.50 5.95 -4.29
CA LEU A 37 -2.61 6.91 -4.19
C LEU A 37 -2.52 8.01 -5.25
N ASP A 38 -1.32 8.54 -5.50
CA ASP A 38 -1.11 9.56 -6.52
C ASP A 38 -1.46 9.04 -7.92
N ALA A 39 -1.13 7.78 -8.21
CA ALA A 39 -1.47 7.10 -9.47
C ALA A 39 -2.94 6.64 -9.57
N ALA A 40 -3.68 6.58 -8.46
CA ALA A 40 -5.04 6.06 -8.46
C ALA A 40 -6.00 6.92 -9.30
N PHE A 41 -6.88 6.26 -10.06
CA PHE A 41 -7.89 6.89 -10.92
C PHE A 41 -9.18 7.31 -10.19
N CYS A 42 -9.08 7.64 -8.91
CA CYS A 42 -10.21 8.18 -8.14
C CYS A 42 -10.34 9.70 -8.33
N ASP A 43 -11.52 10.24 -8.03
CA ASP A 43 -11.77 11.67 -8.09
C ASP A 43 -10.93 12.45 -7.05
N PRO A 44 -10.71 13.77 -7.25
CA PRO A 44 -9.88 14.56 -6.36
C PRO A 44 -10.32 14.57 -4.89
N ALA A 45 -11.62 14.51 -4.61
CA ALA A 45 -12.14 14.54 -3.25
C ALA A 45 -11.85 13.20 -2.54
N THR A 46 -12.04 12.09 -3.24
CA THR A 46 -11.65 10.76 -2.75
C THR A 46 -10.16 10.67 -2.49
N LYS A 47 -9.32 11.16 -3.43
CA LYS A 47 -7.86 11.17 -3.28
C LYS A 47 -7.43 11.98 -2.05
N ALA A 48 -7.99 13.18 -1.86
CA ALA A 48 -7.68 14.03 -0.71
C ALA A 48 -8.06 13.38 0.64
N LYS A 49 -9.23 12.72 0.70
CA LYS A 49 -9.67 11.99 1.90
C LYS A 49 -8.71 10.84 2.26
N LEU A 50 -8.29 10.06 1.26
CA LEU A 50 -7.36 8.95 1.47
C LEU A 50 -5.97 9.44 1.87
N LYS A 51 -5.49 10.54 1.27
CA LYS A 51 -4.20 11.13 1.60
C LYS A 51 -4.12 11.52 3.08
N LYS A 52 -5.14 12.23 3.57
CA LYS A 52 -5.24 12.60 4.99
C LYS A 52 -5.26 11.38 5.92
N LYS A 53 -5.92 10.28 5.49
CA LYS A 53 -5.97 9.04 6.28
C LYS A 53 -4.59 8.37 6.37
N LEU A 54 -3.82 8.39 5.29
CA LEU A 54 -2.45 7.86 5.28
C LEU A 54 -1.53 8.69 6.19
N GLU A 55 -1.61 10.02 6.14
CA GLU A 55 -0.85 10.91 7.03
C GLU A 55 -1.13 10.63 8.52
N SER A 56 -2.41 10.40 8.90
CA SER A 56 -2.78 10.10 10.30
C SER A 56 -2.39 8.69 10.78
N ALA A 57 -2.02 7.79 9.87
CA ALA A 57 -1.55 6.47 10.23
C ALA A 57 -0.03 6.46 10.53
N ASP A 58 0.65 7.58 10.26
CA ASP A 58 2.09 7.77 10.45
C ASP A 58 2.44 8.49 11.78
N ASP A 59 1.42 8.83 12.60
CA ASP A 59 1.52 9.41 13.96
C ASP A 59 1.35 8.34 15.06
#